data_AF-A0A7J6S2L2-F1
#
_entry.id   AF-A0A7J6S2L2-F1
#
_cell.length_a   1.000
_cell.length_b   1.000
_cell.length_c   1.000
_cell.angle_alpha   90.00
_cell.angle_beta   90.00
_cell.angle_gamma   90.00
#
_symmetry.space_group_name_H-M   'P 1'
#
loop_
_entity.id
_entity.type
_entity.pdbx_description
1 polymer ?
#
loop_
_entity_poly.entity_id
_entity_poly.type
_entity_poly.pdbx_seq_one_letter_code
_entity_poly.pdbx_strand_id
1 'polypeptide(L)'
;MCHSLSGLMMLFLPPQYLLCRLYVYAVVIVGLVMTWQLVPALPKWRFGDYGDIGITVYLIIVGFWFYSEYPVAVLAPIFFADPSGAVIGKWASRNLPEYNPTWVGKKTVIGSLAVFVVTFLTLYRPLAFIPRLLTSLATMLVEGFGGKFDNLYIALLRIMEHSETACEVGAPPGNPSSRNSSGACPVALYGVIIPNIAQLLEFLFQFDEKHISLFAARKLCHAGSGFAMLFLTPHLFVNRLYIYGVVVLSLAMTWSLIPGIPNWRFGAYEDPGITIYLLVVGFWYFMELPIAVLAPVFFADPAGAVVGKWASANIPSFNPPWIGKKTVLGSAAVFAVAFVSLHTPTSLLPRLLVSLVIAVAEALGSSFSSKAMMTTVSLVPDIDLPVPVGVLLMALEGVFLLVLQFDKRHISNFAARKLCHAGTGLLMLCLNSKYIINRLFIYALVVVSLTMTWELTPKLPNWRFGIYGDVGITIYLLVVGLWYYVQLPIVVLAPVFFADPAGAVVGRWATRNVPEFNPPWVGSKTVLGSAAVLIVAFFTLHSPARVLPRLLVAVITAMVEAIGGKYDNLCITAVVLTAWWAVTDA
;
A
#
# COMPACT_ATOMS: atom_id res chain seq x y z
N MET A 1 24.86 30.76 8.94
CA MET A 1 24.78 32.22 8.67
C MET A 1 24.39 32.52 7.24
N CYS A 2 25.19 32.26 6.20
CA CYS A 2 24.77 32.57 4.82
C CYS A 2 23.50 31.81 4.38
N HIS A 3 23.33 30.55 4.78
CA HIS A 3 22.08 29.79 4.58
C HIS A 3 20.84 30.46 5.19
N SER A 4 20.99 31.02 6.39
CA SER A 4 19.89 31.72 7.08
C SER A 4 19.61 33.08 6.45
N LEU A 5 20.64 33.76 5.92
CA LEU A 5 20.48 35.03 5.22
C LEU A 5 19.83 34.84 3.83
N SER A 6 20.24 33.82 3.08
CA SER A 6 19.60 33.48 1.81
C SER A 6 18.16 33.01 2.02
N GLY A 7 17.91 32.17 3.03
CA GLY A 7 16.57 31.77 3.43
C GLY A 7 15.70 32.96 3.84
N LEU A 8 16.24 33.91 4.61
CA LEU A 8 15.54 35.15 4.95
C LEU A 8 15.16 35.96 3.71
N MET A 9 16.07 36.12 2.75
CA MET A 9 15.76 36.79 1.49
C MET A 9 14.67 36.04 0.70
N MET A 10 14.74 34.70 0.65
CA MET A 10 13.77 33.85 -0.04
C MET A 10 12.35 33.96 0.55
N LEU A 11 12.20 34.20 1.86
CA LEU A 11 10.89 34.38 2.50
C LEU A 11 10.12 35.60 2.00
N PHE A 12 10.83 36.60 1.49
CA PHE A 12 10.25 37.82 0.93
C PHE A 12 10.08 37.75 -0.59
N LEU A 13 10.49 36.65 -1.23
CA LEU A 13 10.30 36.44 -2.67
C LEU A 13 8.93 35.80 -2.93
N PRO A 14 7.98 36.50 -3.56
CA PRO A 14 6.67 35.94 -3.82
C PRO A 14 6.78 34.98 -5.01
N PRO A 15 6.48 33.67 -4.82
CA PRO A 15 6.75 32.63 -5.83
C PRO A 15 5.90 32.78 -7.10
N GLN A 16 4.80 33.54 -7.04
CA GLN A 16 3.97 33.86 -8.20
C GLN A 16 4.69 34.71 -9.26
N TYR A 17 5.73 35.48 -8.88
CA TYR A 17 6.46 36.30 -9.84
C TYR A 17 7.54 35.50 -10.57
N LEU A 18 7.49 35.53 -11.91
CA LEU A 18 8.45 34.85 -12.78
C LEU A 18 9.91 35.21 -12.44
N LEU A 19 10.20 36.49 -12.20
CA LEU A 19 11.55 36.95 -11.87
C LEU A 19 12.08 36.34 -10.56
N CYS A 20 11.21 36.16 -9.56
CA CYS A 20 11.57 35.51 -8.29
C CYS A 20 11.89 34.03 -8.50
N ARG A 21 11.11 33.33 -9.33
CA ARG A 21 11.39 31.92 -9.68
C ARG A 21 12.69 31.77 -10.45
N LEU A 22 12.92 32.60 -11.46
CA LEU A 22 14.17 32.59 -12.22
C LEU A 22 15.39 32.84 -11.32
N TYR A 23 15.29 33.77 -10.38
CA TYR A 23 16.32 34.00 -9.38
C TYR A 23 16.60 32.76 -8.52
N VAL A 24 15.55 32.13 -7.97
CA VAL A 24 15.71 30.92 -7.16
C VAL A 24 16.28 29.76 -7.97
N TYR A 25 15.83 29.56 -9.21
CA TYR A 25 16.37 28.52 -10.08
C TYR A 25 17.83 28.77 -10.42
N ALA A 26 18.24 30.02 -10.65
CA ALA A 26 19.64 30.35 -10.82
C ALA A 26 20.45 29.99 -9.56
N VAL A 27 19.94 30.29 -8.36
CA VAL A 27 20.58 29.90 -7.09
C VAL A 27 20.66 28.38 -6.93
N VAL A 28 19.60 27.64 -7.27
CA VAL A 28 19.57 26.17 -7.20
C VAL A 28 20.57 25.56 -8.17
N ILE A 29 20.56 25.99 -9.44
CA ILE A 29 21.47 25.50 -10.48
C ILE A 29 22.93 25.80 -10.10
N VAL A 30 23.24 27.05 -9.73
CA VAL A 30 24.59 27.43 -9.30
C VAL A 30 25.01 26.63 -8.07
N GLY A 31 24.12 26.49 -7.08
CA GLY A 31 24.38 25.71 -5.88
C GLY A 31 24.70 24.24 -6.18
N LEU A 32 23.95 23.61 -7.09
CA LEU A 32 24.18 22.21 -7.50
C LEU A 32 25.48 22.07 -8.27
N VAL A 33 25.72 22.95 -9.25
CA VAL A 33 26.97 22.99 -10.04
C VAL A 33 28.19 23.11 -9.13
N MET A 34 28.10 23.97 -8.11
CA MET A 34 29.20 24.20 -7.16
C MET A 34 29.37 23.05 -6.17
N THR A 35 28.27 22.49 -5.62
CA THR A 35 28.31 21.37 -4.66
C THR A 35 28.95 20.12 -5.27
N TRP A 36 28.70 19.88 -6.56
CA TRP A 36 29.23 18.74 -7.30
C TRP A 36 30.45 19.08 -8.17
N GLN A 37 31.00 20.30 -8.06
CA GLN A 37 32.11 20.82 -8.87
C GLN A 37 31.99 20.46 -10.36
N LEU A 38 30.79 20.60 -10.93
CA LEU A 38 30.53 20.24 -12.33
C LEU A 38 31.29 21.12 -13.32
N VAL A 39 31.77 22.28 -12.87
CA VAL A 39 32.64 23.18 -13.62
C VAL A 39 33.97 23.34 -12.86
N PRO A 40 35.04 22.64 -13.28
CA PRO A 40 36.33 22.63 -12.56
C PRO A 40 37.01 23.99 -12.41
N ALA A 41 36.68 24.95 -13.29
CA ALA A 41 37.23 26.30 -13.26
C ALA A 41 36.65 27.19 -12.15
N LEU A 42 35.55 26.77 -11.51
CA LEU A 42 34.93 27.53 -10.43
C LEU A 42 35.63 27.26 -9.09
N PRO A 43 35.72 28.27 -8.21
CA PRO A 43 36.34 28.10 -6.89
C PRO A 43 35.58 27.07 -6.07
N LYS A 44 36.29 26.36 -5.18
CA LYS A 44 35.68 25.37 -4.28
C LYS A 44 34.53 25.99 -3.49
N TRP A 45 33.37 25.35 -3.58
CA TRP A 45 32.18 25.74 -2.86
C TRP A 45 32.46 25.74 -1.35
N ARG A 46 32.11 26.83 -0.66
CA ARG A 46 32.35 26.99 0.79
C ARG A 46 31.20 26.47 1.66
N PHE A 47 30.07 26.12 1.06
CA PHE A 47 28.85 25.83 1.82
C PHE A 47 28.65 24.35 2.16
N GLY A 48 29.51 23.45 1.65
CA GLY A 48 29.56 22.04 2.05
C GLY A 48 30.73 21.31 1.39
N ASP A 49 30.85 20.03 1.73
CA ASP A 49 31.84 19.15 1.11
C ASP A 49 31.44 18.79 -0.33
N TYR A 50 32.40 18.29 -1.11
CA TYR A 50 32.11 17.78 -2.46
C TYR A 50 31.06 16.67 -2.39
N GLY A 51 29.96 16.82 -3.13
CA GLY A 51 28.87 15.84 -3.14
C GLY A 51 28.06 15.83 -1.84
N ASP A 52 27.95 16.97 -1.14
CA ASP A 52 27.10 17.07 0.05
C ASP A 52 25.62 16.82 -0.31
N ILE A 53 25.15 15.65 0.11
CA ILE A 53 23.78 15.18 -0.14
C ILE A 53 22.76 16.08 0.55
N GLY A 54 23.06 16.58 1.77
CA GLY A 54 22.13 17.41 2.53
C GLY A 54 21.85 18.75 1.82
N ILE A 55 22.90 19.36 1.26
CA ILE A 55 22.78 20.59 0.46
C ILE A 55 22.08 20.32 -0.86
N THR A 56 22.40 19.22 -1.52
CA THR A 56 21.76 18.82 -2.78
C THR A 56 20.25 18.68 -2.60
N VAL A 57 19.84 17.94 -1.57
CA VAL A 57 18.44 17.74 -1.17
C VAL A 57 17.77 19.07 -0.85
N TYR A 58 18.41 19.92 -0.04
CA TYR A 58 17.92 21.26 0.29
C TYR A 58 17.63 22.10 -0.97
N LEU A 59 18.58 22.15 -1.91
CA LEU A 59 18.43 22.94 -3.14
C LEU A 59 17.29 22.41 -4.03
N ILE A 60 17.14 21.08 -4.12
CA ILE A 60 16.03 20.46 -4.88
C ILE A 60 14.68 20.81 -4.26
N ILE A 61 14.55 20.71 -2.93
CA ILE A 61 13.30 21.04 -2.21
C ILE A 61 12.93 22.50 -2.44
N VAL A 62 13.88 23.43 -2.28
CA VAL A 62 13.64 24.86 -2.50
C VAL A 62 13.22 25.13 -3.94
N GLY A 63 13.90 24.53 -4.93
CA GLY A 63 13.54 24.66 -6.34
C GLY A 63 12.13 24.12 -6.64
N PHE A 64 11.81 22.93 -6.14
CA PHE A 64 10.49 22.32 -6.31
C PHE A 64 9.38 23.16 -5.66
N TRP A 65 9.65 23.77 -4.51
CA TRP A 65 8.68 24.60 -3.80
C TRP A 65 8.28 25.84 -4.60
N PHE A 66 9.28 26.53 -5.15
CA PHE A 66 9.07 27.70 -6.01
C PHE A 66 8.41 27.33 -7.34
N TYR A 67 8.71 26.14 -7.87
CA TYR A 67 8.02 25.61 -9.05
C TYR A 67 6.53 25.39 -8.79
N SER A 68 6.19 24.89 -7.60
CA SER A 68 4.81 24.59 -7.21
C SER A 68 4.04 25.82 -6.70
N GLU A 69 4.65 27.01 -6.72
CA GLU A 69 4.08 28.26 -6.24
C GLU A 69 3.61 28.24 -4.77
N TYR A 70 4.14 27.34 -3.94
CA TYR A 70 3.76 27.24 -2.53
C TYR A 70 4.35 28.38 -1.70
N PRO A 71 3.66 28.84 -0.63
CA PRO A 71 4.18 29.85 0.28
C PRO A 71 5.54 29.45 0.85
N VAL A 72 6.56 30.26 0.59
CA VAL A 72 7.96 29.99 0.96
C VAL A 72 8.13 29.93 2.48
N ALA A 73 7.27 30.63 3.22
CA ALA A 73 7.29 30.65 4.66
C ALA A 73 7.00 29.29 5.33
N VAL A 74 6.43 28.34 4.59
CA VAL A 74 6.31 26.94 5.04
C VAL A 74 7.70 26.29 5.22
N LEU A 75 8.70 26.74 4.45
CA LEU A 75 10.08 26.25 4.54
C LEU A 75 10.94 27.01 5.55
N ALA A 76 10.40 28.00 6.27
CA ALA A 76 11.15 28.78 7.27
C ALA A 76 11.95 27.91 8.28
N PRO A 77 11.42 26.77 8.77
CA PRO A 77 12.17 25.87 9.65
C PRO A 77 13.42 25.26 9.00
N ILE A 78 13.41 24.98 7.70
CA ILE A 78 14.61 24.51 6.99
C ILE A 78 15.65 25.64 6.92
N PHE A 79 15.21 26.86 6.66
CA PHE A 79 16.09 28.03 6.55
C PHE A 79 16.72 28.46 7.87
N PHE A 80 16.02 28.24 8.99
CA PHE A 80 16.43 28.76 10.28
C PHE A 80 16.73 27.70 11.32
N ALA A 81 15.96 26.64 11.43
CA ALA A 81 16.07 25.70 12.54
C ALA A 81 17.36 24.88 12.45
N ASP A 82 17.63 24.24 11.30
CA ASP A 82 18.86 23.46 11.10
C ASP A 82 20.14 24.32 11.23
N PRO A 83 20.25 25.49 10.55
CA PRO A 83 21.40 26.37 10.76
C PRO A 83 21.55 26.88 12.19
N SER A 84 20.44 27.09 12.91
CA SER A 84 20.48 27.50 14.32
C SER A 84 20.98 26.36 15.21
N GLY A 85 20.54 25.13 14.97
CA GLY A 85 21.05 23.95 15.68
C GLY A 85 22.56 23.78 15.49
N ALA A 86 23.04 23.93 14.26
CA ALA A 86 24.47 23.85 13.96
C ALA A 86 25.28 24.97 14.62
N VAL A 87 24.83 26.23 14.54
CA VAL A 87 25.55 27.40 15.08
C VAL A 87 25.51 27.43 16.59
N ILE A 88 24.32 27.29 17.20
CA ILE A 88 24.14 27.34 18.65
C ILE A 88 24.76 26.10 19.29
N GLY A 89 24.58 24.92 18.70
CA GLY A 89 25.24 23.69 19.16
C GLY A 89 26.76 23.83 19.16
N LYS A 90 27.36 24.34 18.07
CA LYS A 90 28.82 24.54 18.00
C LYS A 90 29.32 25.61 18.98
N TRP A 91 28.56 26.68 19.19
CA TRP A 91 28.88 27.69 20.21
C TRP A 91 28.80 27.10 21.62
N ALA A 92 27.73 26.36 21.93
CA ALA A 92 27.51 25.74 23.22
C ALA A 92 28.56 24.66 23.53
N SER A 93 28.98 23.85 22.54
CA SER A 93 30.08 22.90 22.74
C SER A 93 31.41 23.56 23.07
N ARG A 94 31.62 24.83 22.68
CA ARG A 94 32.85 25.58 23.00
C ARG A 94 32.79 26.27 24.36
N ASN A 95 31.62 26.79 24.72
CA ASN A 95 31.47 27.67 25.90
C ASN A 95 30.81 26.98 27.10
N LEU A 96 30.01 25.93 26.86
CA LEU A 96 29.21 25.21 27.85
C LEU A 96 29.30 23.67 27.62
N PRO A 97 30.51 23.08 27.54
CA PRO A 97 30.67 21.67 27.16
C PRO A 97 29.96 20.70 28.10
N GLU A 98 29.90 21.01 29.40
CA GLU A 98 29.24 20.20 30.43
C GLU A 98 27.72 20.10 30.22
N TYR A 99 27.11 21.12 29.63
CA TYR A 99 25.66 21.20 29.41
C TYR A 99 25.24 20.88 27.98
N ASN A 100 26.20 20.64 27.07
CA ASN A 100 25.93 20.37 25.67
C ASN A 100 26.49 19.02 25.19
N PRO A 101 26.12 17.90 25.83
CA PRO A 101 26.56 16.58 25.38
C PRO A 101 26.01 16.28 23.98
N THR A 102 26.73 15.44 23.24
CA THR A 102 26.19 14.81 22.03
C THR A 102 25.15 13.77 22.41
N TRP A 103 24.07 13.67 21.64
CA TRP A 103 23.00 12.70 21.91
C TRP A 103 22.73 11.77 20.72
N VAL A 104 22.82 12.28 19.49
CA VAL A 104 22.79 11.47 18.26
C VAL A 104 23.94 11.86 17.35
N GLY A 105 24.92 10.96 17.20
CA GLY A 105 26.11 11.21 16.39
C GLY A 105 26.85 12.49 16.82
N LYS A 106 26.95 13.47 15.91
CA LYS A 106 27.58 14.78 16.16
C LYS A 106 26.60 15.86 16.62
N LYS A 107 25.31 15.55 16.71
CA LYS A 107 24.27 16.50 17.13
C LYS A 107 24.27 16.62 18.66
N THR A 108 24.04 17.84 19.14
CA THR A 108 24.20 18.20 20.56
C THR A 108 22.87 18.61 21.17
N VAL A 109 22.69 18.39 22.48
CA VAL A 109 21.40 18.65 23.15
C VAL A 109 20.94 20.10 23.00
N ILE A 110 21.82 21.08 23.24
CA ILE A 110 21.50 22.51 23.10
C ILE A 110 21.29 22.89 21.63
N GLY A 111 22.03 22.25 20.70
CA GLY A 111 21.79 22.40 19.26
C GLY A 111 20.39 21.96 18.86
N SER A 112 19.97 20.76 19.22
CA SER A 112 18.63 20.26 18.90
C SER A 112 17.53 21.04 19.64
N LEU A 113 17.77 21.51 20.88
CA LEU A 113 16.85 22.43 21.56
C LEU A 113 16.70 23.75 20.80
N ALA A 114 17.77 24.28 20.21
CA ALA A 114 17.69 25.47 19.37
C ALA A 114 16.86 25.21 18.10
N VAL A 115 16.99 24.02 17.48
CA VAL A 115 16.12 23.59 16.37
C VAL A 115 14.66 23.63 16.83
N PHE A 116 14.33 23.03 17.97
CA PHE A 116 12.99 23.04 18.53
C PHE A 116 12.45 24.47 18.72
N VAL A 117 13.19 25.34 19.40
CA VAL A 117 12.77 26.72 19.72
C VAL A 117 12.58 27.53 18.45
N VAL A 118 13.56 27.49 17.53
CA VAL A 118 13.49 28.25 16.28
C VAL A 118 12.36 27.74 15.41
N THR A 119 12.15 26.43 15.34
CA THR A 119 11.01 25.83 14.66
C THR A 119 9.68 26.30 15.24
N PHE A 120 9.60 26.36 16.58
CA PHE A 120 8.41 26.84 17.28
C PHE A 120 8.16 28.30 16.93
N LEU A 121 9.18 29.15 16.95
CA LEU A 121 9.02 30.59 16.67
C LEU A 121 8.74 30.90 15.20
N THR A 122 9.37 30.18 14.27
CA THR A 122 9.32 30.45 12.81
C THR A 122 8.13 29.81 12.10
N LEU A 123 7.29 29.09 12.83
CA LEU A 123 6.04 28.55 12.33
C LEU A 123 5.11 29.65 11.80
N TYR A 124 4.95 29.69 10.47
CA TYR A 124 4.35 30.80 9.71
C TYR A 124 2.87 31.05 10.01
N ARG A 125 2.13 30.07 10.56
CA ARG A 125 0.71 30.20 10.87
C ARG A 125 0.45 30.11 12.38
N PRO A 126 -0.62 30.77 12.87
CA PRO A 126 -1.10 30.59 14.24
C PRO A 126 -1.73 29.20 14.38
N LEU A 127 -0.90 28.17 14.41
CA LEU A 127 -1.32 26.86 14.88
C LEU A 127 -1.73 26.98 16.35
N ALA A 128 -2.71 26.17 16.75
CA ALA A 128 -2.96 25.93 18.16
C ALA A 128 -1.66 25.46 18.84
N PHE A 129 -1.53 25.74 20.13
CA PHE A 129 -0.29 25.50 20.89
C PHE A 129 0.21 24.05 20.78
N ILE A 130 -0.70 23.07 20.84
CA ILE A 130 -0.36 21.64 20.83
C ILE A 130 0.24 21.19 19.48
N PRO A 131 -0.39 21.43 18.31
CA PRO A 131 0.23 21.17 17.02
C PRO A 131 1.58 21.85 16.86
N ARG A 132 1.69 23.12 17.26
CA ARG A 132 2.93 23.88 17.20
C ARG A 132 4.05 23.19 18.00
N LEU A 133 3.73 22.74 19.21
CA LEU A 133 4.64 22.00 20.09
C LEU A 133 5.07 20.67 19.48
N LEU A 134 4.13 19.87 18.98
CA LEU A 134 4.40 18.55 18.40
C LEU A 134 5.24 18.65 17.13
N THR A 135 4.94 19.60 16.24
CA THR A 135 5.69 19.79 15.00
C THR A 135 7.12 20.27 15.29
N SER A 136 7.31 21.13 16.30
CA SER A 136 8.65 21.52 16.76
C SER A 136 9.44 20.36 17.36
N LEU A 137 8.77 19.51 18.15
CA LEU A 137 9.38 18.31 18.70
C LEU A 137 9.78 17.33 17.58
N ALA A 138 8.89 17.10 16.62
CA ALA A 138 9.16 16.24 15.47
C ALA A 138 10.32 16.78 14.63
N THR A 139 10.38 18.09 14.39
CA THR A 139 11.49 18.73 13.66
C THR A 139 12.83 18.56 14.38
N MET A 140 12.85 18.71 15.71
CA MET A 140 14.03 18.46 16.54
C MET A 140 14.51 17.00 16.43
N LEU A 141 13.58 16.05 16.52
CA LEU A 141 13.92 14.63 16.43
C LEU A 141 14.40 14.27 15.03
N VAL A 142 13.74 14.78 13.99
CA VAL A 142 14.16 14.63 12.60
C VAL A 142 15.55 15.21 12.37
N GLU A 143 15.89 16.35 12.94
CA GLU A 143 17.23 16.93 12.86
C GLU A 143 18.28 16.06 13.56
N GLY A 144 17.95 15.54 14.74
CA GLY A 144 18.83 14.66 15.49
C GLY A 144 19.13 13.36 14.75
N PHE A 145 18.09 12.74 14.19
CA PHE A 145 18.13 11.37 13.68
C PHE A 145 18.28 11.28 12.14
N GLY A 146 17.85 12.30 11.39
CA GLY A 146 17.74 12.31 9.92
C GLY A 146 19.06 12.23 9.16
N GLY A 147 20.20 12.42 9.84
CA GLY A 147 21.53 12.31 9.24
C GLY A 147 21.71 13.29 8.08
N LYS A 148 22.11 12.80 6.90
CA LYS A 148 22.29 13.64 5.69
C LYS A 148 20.97 14.05 5.02
N PHE A 149 19.83 13.53 5.50
CA PHE A 149 18.51 13.75 4.93
C PHE A 149 17.58 14.53 5.86
N ASP A 150 18.10 15.07 6.97
CA ASP A 150 17.33 15.89 7.92
C ASP A 150 16.52 16.99 7.21
N ASN A 151 17.12 17.73 6.28
CA ASN A 151 16.43 18.75 5.48
C ASN A 151 15.24 18.22 4.65
N LEU A 152 15.32 16.99 4.11
CA LEU A 152 14.20 16.37 3.39
C LEU A 152 13.04 16.08 4.33
N TYR A 153 13.35 15.45 5.46
CA TYR A 153 12.33 15.07 6.43
C TYR A 153 11.67 16.30 7.07
N ILE A 154 12.44 17.35 7.38
CA ILE A 154 11.89 18.62 7.86
C ILE A 154 10.96 19.21 6.79
N ALA A 155 11.32 19.18 5.51
CA ALA A 155 10.45 19.65 4.43
C ALA A 155 9.14 18.85 4.33
N LEU A 156 9.23 17.52 4.37
CA LEU A 156 8.07 16.62 4.31
C LEU A 156 7.11 16.88 5.46
N LEU A 157 7.63 17.02 6.69
CA LEU A 157 6.84 17.38 7.87
C LEU A 157 6.02 18.66 7.65
N ARG A 158 6.58 19.63 6.90
CA ARG A 158 5.92 20.92 6.59
C ARG A 158 4.96 20.87 5.41
N ILE A 159 5.25 20.06 4.40
CA ILE A 159 4.32 19.79 3.28
C ILE A 159 3.00 19.27 3.83
N MET A 160 3.10 18.29 4.73
CA MET A 160 1.94 17.64 5.33
C MET A 160 1.09 18.66 6.09
N GLU A 161 1.71 19.48 6.96
CA GLU A 161 1.03 20.55 7.69
C GLU A 161 0.33 21.57 6.77
N HIS A 162 0.99 22.01 5.69
CA HIS A 162 0.43 23.05 4.83
C HIS A 162 -0.81 22.56 4.06
N SER A 163 -0.79 21.32 3.57
CA SER A 163 -1.82 20.76 2.71
C SER A 163 -3.22 20.69 3.34
N GLU A 164 -3.31 20.45 4.65
CA GLU A 164 -4.60 20.36 5.34
C GLU A 164 -5.23 21.72 5.55
N THR A 165 -4.42 22.73 5.86
CA THR A 165 -4.94 24.09 6.08
C THR A 165 -5.42 24.76 4.80
N ALA A 166 -4.99 24.29 3.62
CA ALA A 166 -5.53 24.74 2.34
C ALA A 166 -6.96 24.20 2.10
N CYS A 167 -7.31 23.04 2.66
CA CYS A 167 -8.64 22.46 2.54
C CYS A 167 -9.71 23.24 3.34
N GLU A 168 -9.33 23.91 4.44
CA GLU A 168 -10.27 24.72 5.23
C GLU A 168 -10.67 26.05 4.56
N VAL A 169 -9.85 26.59 3.66
CA VAL A 169 -10.05 27.91 3.04
C VAL A 169 -10.84 27.84 1.72
N GLY A 170 -10.95 26.64 1.12
CA GLY A 170 -11.64 26.43 -0.17
C GLY A 170 -13.17 26.35 -0.12
N ALA A 171 -13.81 26.51 1.05
CA ALA A 171 -15.27 26.53 1.14
C ALA A 171 -15.83 27.79 0.43
N PRO A 172 -16.75 27.65 -0.54
CA PRO A 172 -17.25 28.79 -1.31
C PRO A 172 -17.89 29.84 -0.39
N PRO A 173 -17.77 31.14 -0.71
CA PRO A 173 -18.36 32.23 0.07
C PRO A 173 -19.88 32.23 -0.11
N GLY A 174 -20.56 31.28 0.53
CA GLY A 174 -22.01 31.15 0.52
C GLY A 174 -22.53 30.95 1.94
N ASN A 175 -23.17 31.99 2.47
CA ASN A 175 -23.95 32.03 3.71
C ASN A 175 -23.18 32.29 5.04
N PRO A 176 -22.99 33.57 5.43
CA PRO A 176 -22.31 33.97 6.66
C PRO A 176 -23.03 33.58 7.97
N SER A 177 -24.28 33.09 7.90
CA SER A 177 -25.07 32.68 9.08
C SER A 177 -24.74 31.30 9.64
N SER A 178 -23.88 30.51 8.99
CA SER A 178 -23.47 29.17 9.46
C SER A 178 -22.10 29.13 10.16
N ARG A 179 -21.38 30.26 10.26
CA ARG A 179 -19.99 30.31 10.77
C ARG A 179 -19.83 30.35 12.30
N ASN A 180 -20.91 30.27 13.08
CA ASN A 180 -20.84 30.37 14.55
C ASN A 180 -20.54 29.05 15.30
N SER A 181 -20.18 27.97 14.60
CA SER A 181 -19.57 26.80 15.25
C SER A 181 -18.11 26.67 14.83
N SER A 182 -17.24 27.48 15.44
CA SER A 182 -15.79 27.45 15.29
C SER A 182 -15.13 26.24 15.98
N GLY A 183 -15.68 25.05 15.74
CA GLY A 183 -14.97 23.81 16.04
C GLY A 183 -14.03 23.54 14.87
N ALA A 184 -12.73 23.81 15.04
CA ALA A 184 -11.70 23.32 14.13
C ALA A 184 -11.97 21.84 13.86
N CYS A 185 -12.08 21.45 12.58
CA CYS A 185 -12.49 20.10 12.22
C CYS A 185 -11.44 19.12 12.77
N PRO A 186 -11.77 18.24 13.75
CA PRO A 186 -10.79 17.34 14.36
C PRO A 186 -10.09 16.45 13.33
N VAL A 187 -10.73 16.22 12.18
CA VAL A 187 -10.26 15.38 11.08
C VAL A 187 -8.95 15.90 10.46
N ALA A 188 -8.72 17.22 10.37
CA ALA A 188 -7.45 17.76 9.90
C ALA A 188 -6.35 17.50 10.94
N LEU A 189 -6.60 17.84 12.21
CA LEU A 189 -5.64 17.65 13.30
C LEU A 189 -5.07 16.21 13.38
N TYR A 190 -5.91 15.19 13.16
CA TYR A 190 -5.49 13.79 13.17
C TYR A 190 -4.77 13.33 11.89
N GLY A 191 -5.11 13.92 10.74
CA GLY A 191 -4.54 13.56 9.43
C GLY A 191 -3.07 13.96 9.26
N VAL A 192 -2.58 14.98 9.98
CA VAL A 192 -1.16 15.38 9.98
C VAL A 192 -0.39 14.84 11.17
N ILE A 193 -0.94 14.90 12.38
CA ILE A 193 -0.17 14.56 13.58
C ILE A 193 0.15 13.07 13.64
N ILE A 194 -0.84 12.22 13.35
CA ILE A 194 -0.67 10.77 13.52
C ILE A 194 0.31 10.19 12.50
N PRO A 195 0.25 10.54 11.20
CA PRO A 195 1.24 10.06 10.23
C PRO A 195 2.65 10.57 10.51
N ASN A 196 2.81 11.82 10.96
CA ASN A 196 4.13 12.35 11.33
C ASN A 196 4.71 11.63 12.57
N ILE A 197 3.88 11.34 13.58
CA ILE A 197 4.30 10.53 14.72
C ILE A 197 4.67 9.11 14.26
N ALA A 198 3.91 8.53 13.33
CA ALA A 198 4.20 7.19 12.81
C ALA A 198 5.50 7.15 12.01
N GLN A 199 5.76 8.11 11.12
CA GLN A 199 7.05 8.22 10.42
C GLN A 199 8.22 8.39 11.39
N LEU A 200 8.04 9.23 12.41
CA LEU A 200 9.05 9.41 13.43
C LEU A 200 9.33 8.10 14.17
N LEU A 201 8.29 7.35 14.55
CA LEU A 201 8.44 6.04 15.19
C LEU A 201 9.10 5.03 14.25
N GLU A 202 8.71 4.97 12.98
CA GLU A 202 9.34 4.13 11.96
C GLU A 202 10.82 4.47 11.79
N PHE A 203 11.16 5.76 11.77
CA PHE A 203 12.54 6.22 11.71
C PHE A 203 13.32 5.76 12.95
N LEU A 204 12.79 6.00 14.13
CA LEU A 204 13.41 5.56 15.39
C LEU A 204 13.62 4.04 15.39
N PHE A 205 12.63 3.26 14.94
CA PHE A 205 12.73 1.80 14.87
C PHE A 205 13.72 1.32 13.81
N GLN A 206 13.93 2.06 12.72
CA GLN A 206 14.86 1.71 11.65
C GLN A 206 16.32 1.85 12.13
N PHE A 207 16.61 2.86 12.96
CA PHE A 207 17.99 3.21 13.34
C PHE A 207 18.37 2.90 14.79
N ASP A 208 17.42 2.62 15.68
CA ASP A 208 17.70 2.23 17.07
C ASP A 208 17.90 0.71 17.21
N GLU A 209 19.09 0.23 16.86
CA GLU A 209 19.44 -1.18 17.02
C GLU A 209 19.73 -1.57 18.47
N LYS A 210 20.12 -0.59 19.30
CA LYS A 210 20.61 -0.84 20.65
C LYS A 210 19.47 -1.14 21.63
N HIS A 211 18.31 -0.49 21.47
CA HIS A 211 17.22 -0.60 22.44
C HIS A 211 16.04 -1.43 21.94
N ILE A 212 15.89 -1.63 20.63
CA ILE A 212 14.73 -2.31 20.05
C ILE A 212 15.17 -3.52 19.24
N SER A 213 14.74 -4.70 19.68
CA SER A 213 14.99 -5.96 18.95
C SER A 213 14.40 -5.89 17.54
N LEU A 214 15.07 -6.51 16.57
CA LEU A 214 14.62 -6.57 15.18
C LEU A 214 13.16 -7.09 15.07
N PHE A 215 12.80 -8.06 15.90
CA PHE A 215 11.44 -8.59 15.98
C PHE A 215 10.43 -7.52 16.41
N ALA A 216 10.71 -6.80 17.51
CA ALA A 216 9.83 -5.76 18.01
C ALA A 216 9.70 -4.60 17.02
N ALA A 217 10.84 -4.16 16.45
CA ALA A 217 10.90 -3.11 15.43
C ALA A 217 9.98 -3.43 14.24
N ARG A 218 10.02 -4.67 13.72
CA ARG A 218 9.16 -5.14 12.63
C ARG A 218 7.67 -5.06 12.97
N LYS A 219 7.29 -5.56 14.14
CA LYS A 219 5.86 -5.64 14.51
C LYS A 219 5.30 -4.28 14.91
N LEU A 220 6.09 -3.43 15.55
CA LEU A 220 5.72 -2.05 15.87
C LEU A 220 5.64 -1.18 14.62
N CYS A 221 6.56 -1.33 13.65
CA CYS A 221 6.45 -0.64 12.37
C CYS A 221 5.19 -1.09 11.61
N HIS A 222 4.95 -2.40 11.48
CA HIS A 222 3.76 -2.90 10.78
C HIS A 222 2.46 -2.41 11.44
N ALA A 223 2.28 -2.63 12.75
CA ALA A 223 1.07 -2.22 13.45
C ALA A 223 0.94 -0.69 13.57
N GLY A 224 2.05 0.01 13.83
CA GLY A 224 2.08 1.46 14.00
C GLY A 224 1.81 2.22 12.70
N SER A 225 2.46 1.81 11.60
CA SER A 225 2.22 2.36 10.26
C SER A 225 0.77 2.13 9.85
N GLY A 226 0.27 0.90 10.00
CA GLY A 226 -1.12 0.56 9.71
C GLY A 226 -2.12 1.35 10.56
N PHE A 227 -1.87 1.50 11.87
CA PHE A 227 -2.68 2.35 12.75
C PHE A 227 -2.73 3.79 12.24
N ALA A 228 -1.60 4.37 11.86
CA ALA A 228 -1.56 5.73 11.35
C ALA A 228 -2.29 5.88 10.02
N MET A 229 -2.18 4.88 9.15
CA MET A 229 -2.91 4.83 7.89
C MET A 229 -4.44 4.78 8.09
N LEU A 230 -4.95 4.33 9.24
CA LEU A 230 -6.39 4.37 9.52
C LEU A 230 -6.95 5.78 9.71
N PHE A 231 -6.09 6.76 10.01
CA PHE A 231 -6.48 8.17 10.16
C PHE A 231 -6.33 8.97 8.87
N LEU A 232 -5.76 8.35 7.84
CA LEU A 232 -5.60 8.96 6.53
C LEU A 232 -6.84 8.64 5.68
N THR A 233 -7.52 9.68 5.22
CA THR A 233 -8.61 9.51 4.24
C THR A 233 -8.05 9.35 2.84
N PRO A 234 -8.44 8.30 2.09
CA PRO A 234 -7.92 8.06 0.76
C PRO A 234 -8.48 9.02 -0.30
N HIS A 235 -9.54 9.77 0.01
CA HIS A 235 -10.12 10.80 -0.87
C HIS A 235 -9.27 12.09 -0.94
N LEU A 236 -8.39 12.31 0.03
CA LEU A 236 -7.47 13.45 -0.01
C LEU A 236 -6.26 13.09 -0.85
N PHE A 237 -6.01 13.88 -1.90
CA PHE A 237 -4.90 13.69 -2.82
C PHE A 237 -3.54 13.65 -2.10
N VAL A 238 -3.35 14.50 -1.09
CA VAL A 238 -2.08 14.53 -0.33
C VAL A 238 -1.85 13.26 0.47
N ASN A 239 -2.89 12.67 1.05
CA ASN A 239 -2.78 11.38 1.73
C ASN A 239 -2.40 10.27 0.76
N ARG A 240 -2.93 10.29 -0.47
CA ARG A 240 -2.53 9.34 -1.52
C ARG A 240 -1.07 9.52 -1.91
N LEU A 241 -0.62 10.75 -2.16
CA LEU A 241 0.78 11.02 -2.48
C LEU A 241 1.72 10.57 -1.36
N TYR A 242 1.32 10.81 -0.10
CA TYR A 242 2.04 10.34 1.07
C TYR A 242 2.18 8.82 1.06
N ILE A 243 1.08 8.08 0.89
CA ILE A 243 1.10 6.61 0.86
C ILE A 243 1.91 6.08 -0.32
N TYR A 244 1.80 6.69 -1.50
CA TYR A 244 2.61 6.29 -2.64
C TYR A 244 4.10 6.53 -2.39
N GLY A 245 4.45 7.64 -1.74
CA GLY A 245 5.82 7.91 -1.29
C GLY A 245 6.33 6.82 -0.35
N VAL A 246 5.53 6.44 0.65
CA VAL A 246 5.84 5.33 1.56
C VAL A 246 6.04 4.03 0.76
N VAL A 247 5.07 3.64 -0.07
CA VAL A 247 5.11 2.41 -0.86
C VAL A 247 6.34 2.35 -1.77
N VAL A 248 6.62 3.41 -2.53
CA VAL A 248 7.76 3.46 -3.46
C VAL A 248 9.09 3.41 -2.71
N LEU A 249 9.26 4.21 -1.66
CA LEU A 249 10.50 4.24 -0.88
C LEU A 249 10.74 2.91 -0.18
N SER A 250 9.71 2.36 0.45
CA SER A 250 9.72 1.07 1.09
C SER A 250 10.09 -0.06 0.12
N LEU A 251 9.48 -0.11 -1.07
CA LEU A 251 9.84 -1.09 -2.10
C LEU A 251 11.28 -0.89 -2.61
N ALA A 252 11.70 0.35 -2.83
CA ALA A 252 13.06 0.65 -3.23
C ALA A 252 14.09 0.17 -2.19
N MET A 253 13.77 0.27 -0.89
CA MET A 253 14.62 -0.22 0.19
C MET A 253 14.53 -1.75 0.39
N THR A 254 13.35 -2.38 0.19
CA THR A 254 13.20 -3.85 0.26
C THR A 254 14.02 -4.55 -0.81
N TRP A 255 14.05 -3.96 -2.02
CA TRP A 255 14.68 -4.52 -3.21
C TRP A 255 16.03 -3.89 -3.54
N SER A 256 16.57 -3.06 -2.63
CA SER A 256 17.84 -2.33 -2.79
C SER A 256 17.99 -1.65 -4.17
N LEU A 257 16.90 -1.05 -4.67
CA LEU A 257 16.86 -0.43 -5.99
C LEU A 257 17.70 0.86 -6.06
N ILE A 258 18.05 1.45 -4.91
CA ILE A 258 18.83 2.68 -4.81
C ILE A 258 20.17 2.40 -4.12
N PRO A 259 21.30 2.47 -4.84
CA PRO A 259 22.63 2.28 -4.26
C PRO A 259 22.90 3.27 -3.12
N GLY A 260 23.46 2.77 -2.02
CA GLY A 260 23.86 3.59 -0.86
C GLY A 260 22.75 3.89 0.17
N ILE A 261 21.50 3.50 -0.10
CA ILE A 261 20.45 3.51 0.93
C ILE A 261 20.52 2.18 1.71
N PRO A 262 20.58 2.21 3.06
CA PRO A 262 20.60 0.98 3.84
C PRO A 262 19.33 0.16 3.63
N ASN A 263 19.48 -1.16 3.62
CA ASN A 263 18.35 -2.07 3.49
C ASN A 263 17.32 -1.82 4.58
N TRP A 264 16.05 -2.02 4.20
CA TRP A 264 14.97 -1.82 5.13
C TRP A 264 15.02 -2.84 6.26
N ARG A 265 15.14 -2.38 7.51
CA ARG A 265 15.30 -3.26 8.69
C ARG A 265 14.05 -4.10 8.92
N PHE A 266 12.89 -3.60 8.48
CA PHE A 266 11.62 -4.25 8.73
C PHE A 266 11.33 -5.44 7.80
N GLY A 267 12.12 -5.64 6.74
CA GLY A 267 12.00 -6.76 5.82
C GLY A 267 13.21 -7.66 5.78
N ALA A 268 13.03 -8.88 5.26
CA ALA A 268 14.15 -9.53 4.59
C ALA A 268 14.50 -8.78 3.29
N TYR A 269 15.71 -8.95 2.80
CA TYR A 269 16.05 -8.54 1.43
C TYR A 269 15.11 -9.28 0.47
N GLU A 270 14.48 -8.53 -0.45
CA GLU A 270 13.49 -9.06 -1.41
C GLU A 270 12.28 -9.72 -0.74
N ASP A 271 11.82 -9.21 0.42
CA ASP A 271 10.67 -9.78 1.14
C ASP A 271 9.37 -9.68 0.32
N PRO A 272 8.81 -10.82 -0.16
CA PRO A 272 7.61 -10.81 -0.97
C PRO A 272 6.36 -10.47 -0.14
N GLY A 273 6.36 -10.75 1.17
CA GLY A 273 5.24 -10.45 2.05
C GLY A 273 5.05 -8.95 2.22
N ILE A 274 6.14 -8.23 2.46
CA ILE A 274 6.14 -6.76 2.53
C ILE A 274 5.79 -6.14 1.19
N THR A 275 6.33 -6.70 0.10
CA THR A 275 6.03 -6.23 -1.25
C THR A 275 4.53 -6.30 -1.54
N ILE A 276 3.89 -7.45 -1.27
CA ILE A 276 2.45 -7.62 -1.46
C ILE A 276 1.66 -6.70 -0.54
N TYR A 277 2.06 -6.58 0.73
CA TYR A 277 1.43 -5.66 1.68
C TYR A 277 1.40 -4.22 1.16
N LEU A 278 2.54 -3.70 0.70
CA LEU A 278 2.65 -2.33 0.20
C LEU A 278 1.86 -2.12 -1.09
N LEU A 279 1.87 -3.10 -2.00
CA LEU A 279 1.08 -3.04 -3.22
C LEU A 279 -0.42 -3.03 -2.91
N VAL A 280 -0.86 -3.84 -1.95
CA VAL A 280 -2.24 -3.85 -1.47
C VAL A 280 -2.64 -2.49 -0.89
N VAL A 281 -1.82 -1.92 -0.01
CA VAL A 281 -2.09 -0.62 0.62
C VAL A 281 -2.13 0.49 -0.44
N GLY A 282 -1.13 0.51 -1.33
CA GLY A 282 -1.08 1.46 -2.43
C GLY A 282 -2.29 1.35 -3.36
N PHE A 283 -2.70 0.12 -3.70
CA PHE A 283 -3.90 -0.13 -4.49
C PHE A 283 -5.17 0.34 -3.78
N TRP A 284 -5.29 0.13 -2.47
CA TRP A 284 -6.46 0.56 -1.69
C TRP A 284 -6.63 2.09 -1.71
N TYR A 285 -5.52 2.82 -1.56
CA TYR A 285 -5.51 4.28 -1.66
C TYR A 285 -5.78 4.77 -3.08
N PHE A 286 -5.28 4.05 -4.08
CA PHE A 286 -5.53 4.34 -5.49
C PHE A 286 -7.01 4.22 -5.85
N MET A 287 -7.67 3.20 -5.32
CA MET A 287 -9.10 2.95 -5.52
C MET A 287 -10.00 3.79 -4.62
N GLU A 288 -9.43 4.66 -3.78
CA GLU A 288 -10.14 5.45 -2.78
C GLU A 288 -11.04 4.63 -1.83
N LEU A 289 -10.63 3.40 -1.52
CA LEU A 289 -11.43 2.46 -0.73
C LEU A 289 -11.30 2.75 0.77
N PRO A 290 -12.36 2.51 1.58
CA PRO A 290 -12.30 2.70 3.02
C PRO A 290 -11.15 1.92 3.66
N ILE A 291 -10.18 2.65 4.25
CA ILE A 291 -8.95 2.06 4.76
C ILE A 291 -9.18 1.16 5.98
N ALA A 292 -10.27 1.39 6.72
CA ALA A 292 -10.68 0.58 7.86
C ALA A 292 -10.92 -0.89 7.50
N VAL A 293 -11.18 -1.21 6.23
CA VAL A 293 -11.29 -2.60 5.74
C VAL A 293 -9.95 -3.34 5.82
N LEU A 294 -8.82 -2.63 5.75
CA LEU A 294 -7.47 -3.21 5.89
C LEU A 294 -7.01 -3.35 7.35
N ALA A 295 -7.79 -2.93 8.35
CA ALA A 295 -7.40 -3.02 9.76
C ALA A 295 -6.95 -4.44 10.19
N PRO A 296 -7.60 -5.55 9.77
CA PRO A 296 -7.10 -6.89 10.07
C PRO A 296 -5.69 -7.15 9.53
N VAL A 297 -5.34 -6.60 8.35
CA VAL A 297 -4.02 -6.75 7.74
C VAL A 297 -2.96 -6.09 8.62
N PHE A 298 -3.25 -4.89 9.13
CA PHE A 298 -2.34 -4.11 9.96
C PHE A 298 -2.08 -4.72 11.34
N PHE A 299 -3.08 -5.37 11.94
CA PHE A 299 -3.00 -5.75 13.35
C PHE A 299 -2.92 -7.25 13.60
N ALA A 300 -3.53 -8.09 12.73
CA ALA A 300 -3.68 -9.50 13.04
C ALA A 300 -2.33 -10.25 12.99
N ASP A 301 -1.48 -10.00 11.98
CA ASP A 301 -0.14 -10.61 11.91
C ASP A 301 0.79 -10.16 13.07
N PRO A 302 0.88 -8.86 13.42
CA PRO A 302 1.63 -8.45 14.60
C PRO A 302 1.14 -9.09 15.89
N ALA A 303 -0.18 -9.13 16.11
CA ALA A 303 -0.75 -9.76 17.30
C ALA A 303 -0.43 -11.26 17.37
N GLY A 304 -0.61 -11.99 16.27
CA GLY A 304 -0.30 -13.42 16.21
C GLY A 304 1.17 -13.73 16.48
N ALA A 305 2.07 -12.92 15.93
CA ALA A 305 3.50 -13.09 16.15
C ALA A 305 3.91 -12.78 17.59
N VAL A 306 3.37 -11.70 18.19
CA VAL A 306 3.69 -11.30 19.57
C VAL A 306 3.15 -12.32 20.57
N VAL A 307 1.86 -12.67 20.46
CA VAL A 307 1.22 -13.65 21.36
C VAL A 307 1.85 -15.02 21.18
N GLY A 308 2.07 -15.47 19.95
CA GLY A 308 2.71 -16.75 19.68
C GLY A 308 4.12 -16.84 20.27
N LYS A 309 4.95 -15.80 20.08
CA LYS A 309 6.31 -15.77 20.64
C LYS A 309 6.30 -15.75 22.17
N TRP A 310 5.45 -14.92 22.77
CA TRP A 310 5.31 -14.84 24.22
C TRP A 310 4.83 -16.18 24.80
N ALA A 311 3.80 -16.78 24.21
CA ALA A 311 3.22 -18.01 24.73
C ALA A 311 4.16 -19.21 24.56
N SER A 312 4.92 -19.29 23.46
CA SER A 312 5.96 -20.31 23.31
C SER A 312 7.07 -20.20 24.35
N ALA A 313 7.36 -18.98 24.83
CA ALA A 313 8.38 -18.77 25.87
C ALA A 313 7.86 -19.06 27.29
N ASN A 314 6.59 -18.75 27.57
CA ASN A 314 6.06 -18.75 28.94
C ASN A 314 5.14 -19.94 29.25
N ILE A 315 4.39 -20.44 28.27
CA ILE A 315 3.38 -21.50 28.42
C ILE A 315 3.40 -22.50 27.25
N PRO A 316 4.55 -23.15 26.97
CA PRO A 316 4.74 -23.98 25.78
C PRO A 316 3.74 -25.15 25.67
N SER A 317 3.27 -25.69 26.80
CA SER A 317 2.25 -26.76 26.83
C SER A 317 0.91 -26.32 26.24
N PHE A 318 0.58 -25.03 26.32
CA PHE A 318 -0.65 -24.45 25.78
C PHE A 318 -0.46 -23.81 24.40
N ASN A 319 0.78 -23.73 23.90
CA ASN A 319 1.08 -23.13 22.60
C ASN A 319 1.82 -24.07 21.65
N PRO A 320 1.27 -25.27 21.36
CA PRO A 320 1.93 -26.17 20.44
C PRO A 320 2.03 -25.52 19.04
N PRO A 321 3.09 -25.84 18.28
CA PRO A 321 3.11 -25.55 16.85
C PRO A 321 1.95 -26.28 16.18
N TRP A 322 1.31 -25.64 15.21
CA TRP A 322 0.22 -26.27 14.45
C TRP A 322 0.54 -26.39 12.96
N ILE A 323 0.82 -25.28 12.27
CA ILE A 323 1.22 -25.25 10.86
C ILE A 323 2.61 -24.61 10.77
N GLY A 324 3.62 -25.43 10.48
CA GLY A 324 5.02 -24.99 10.39
C GLY A 324 5.51 -24.35 11.69
N LYS A 325 5.97 -23.09 11.61
CA LYS A 325 6.44 -22.31 12.78
C LYS A 325 5.33 -21.53 13.48
N LYS A 326 4.09 -21.62 13.00
CA LYS A 326 2.93 -20.94 13.59
C LYS A 326 2.42 -21.76 14.77
N THR A 327 1.80 -21.10 15.73
CA THR A 327 1.40 -21.71 17.00
C THR A 327 -0.08 -21.46 17.25
N VAL A 328 -0.72 -22.34 18.01
CA VAL A 328 -2.18 -22.30 18.25
C VAL A 328 -2.61 -20.95 18.85
N LEU A 329 -1.94 -20.47 19.90
CA LEU A 329 -2.30 -19.19 20.52
C LEU A 329 -1.92 -17.99 19.66
N GLY A 330 -0.89 -18.11 18.81
CA GLY A 330 -0.58 -17.11 17.80
C GLY A 330 -1.73 -16.95 16.81
N SER A 331 -2.20 -18.02 16.19
CA SER A 331 -3.30 -17.93 15.22
C SER A 331 -4.67 -17.65 15.86
N ALA A 332 -4.88 -18.03 17.13
CA ALA A 332 -6.03 -17.58 17.90
C ALA A 332 -6.03 -16.05 18.12
N ALA A 333 -4.86 -15.44 18.34
CA ALA A 333 -4.73 -13.98 18.42
C ALA A 333 -5.00 -13.30 17.07
N VAL A 334 -4.53 -13.89 15.95
CA VAL A 334 -4.86 -13.42 14.59
C VAL A 334 -6.38 -13.40 14.39
N PHE A 335 -7.06 -14.51 14.74
CA PHE A 335 -8.51 -14.63 14.67
C PHE A 335 -9.20 -13.54 15.49
N ALA A 336 -8.85 -13.40 16.78
CA ALA A 336 -9.48 -12.46 17.69
C ALA A 336 -9.30 -11.01 17.24
N VAL A 337 -8.07 -10.63 16.84
CA VAL A 337 -7.79 -9.28 16.37
C VAL A 337 -8.47 -9.00 15.03
N ALA A 338 -8.47 -9.94 14.09
CA ALA A 338 -9.24 -9.79 12.85
C ALA A 338 -10.73 -9.60 13.15
N PHE A 339 -11.29 -10.39 14.08
CA PHE A 339 -12.70 -10.31 14.46
C PHE A 339 -13.09 -8.95 15.03
N VAL A 340 -12.26 -8.39 15.91
CA VAL A 340 -12.51 -7.09 16.54
C VAL A 340 -12.23 -5.91 15.58
N SER A 341 -11.27 -6.05 14.67
CA SER A 341 -10.86 -4.97 13.75
C SER A 341 -11.71 -4.87 12.48
N LEU A 342 -12.56 -5.85 12.16
CA LEU A 342 -13.48 -5.78 11.03
C LEU A 342 -14.53 -4.67 11.26
N HIS A 343 -14.31 -3.54 10.58
CA HIS A 343 -15.07 -2.30 10.78
C HIS A 343 -16.49 -2.32 10.19
N THR A 344 -16.81 -3.25 9.28
CA THR A 344 -18.12 -3.27 8.61
C THR A 344 -19.21 -3.82 9.53
N PRO A 345 -20.45 -3.26 9.52
CA PRO A 345 -21.63 -3.81 10.21
C PRO A 345 -22.10 -5.09 9.51
N THR A 346 -21.23 -6.08 9.48
CA THR A 346 -21.52 -7.43 9.07
C THR A 346 -22.14 -8.16 10.26
N SER A 347 -23.11 -9.04 9.98
CA SER A 347 -23.65 -9.92 11.01
C SER A 347 -22.52 -10.76 11.63
N LEU A 348 -22.78 -11.29 12.83
CA LEU A 348 -21.79 -12.05 13.61
C LEU A 348 -21.13 -13.17 12.79
N LEU A 349 -21.91 -13.88 11.96
CA LEU A 349 -21.45 -15.03 11.20
C LEU A 349 -20.41 -14.66 10.11
N PRO A 350 -20.63 -13.70 9.20
CA PRO A 350 -19.59 -13.23 8.28
C PRO A 350 -18.31 -12.77 8.98
N ARG A 351 -18.41 -12.07 10.12
CA ARG A 351 -17.22 -11.67 10.89
C ARG A 351 -16.44 -12.89 11.36
N LEU A 352 -17.11 -13.86 11.98
CA LEU A 352 -16.49 -15.11 12.42
C LEU A 352 -15.81 -15.85 11.25
N LEU A 353 -16.49 -15.93 10.11
CA LEU A 353 -15.95 -16.62 8.93
C LEU A 353 -14.73 -15.90 8.35
N VAL A 354 -14.77 -14.59 8.17
CA VAL A 354 -13.63 -13.80 7.64
C VAL A 354 -12.45 -13.89 8.59
N SER A 355 -12.66 -13.77 9.90
CA SER A 355 -11.61 -13.92 10.90
C SER A 355 -11.00 -15.31 10.90
N LEU A 356 -11.82 -16.35 10.74
CA LEU A 356 -11.34 -17.74 10.63
C LEU A 356 -10.50 -17.92 9.37
N VAL A 357 -10.96 -17.40 8.24
CA VAL A 357 -10.22 -17.43 6.97
C VAL A 357 -8.88 -16.69 7.10
N ILE A 358 -8.85 -15.51 7.73
CA ILE A 358 -7.61 -14.75 7.97
C ILE A 358 -6.64 -15.55 8.86
N ALA A 359 -7.13 -16.15 9.95
CA ALA A 359 -6.29 -16.95 10.85
C ALA A 359 -5.73 -18.21 10.18
N VAL A 360 -6.54 -18.92 9.40
CA VAL A 360 -6.10 -20.09 8.63
C VAL A 360 -5.11 -19.66 7.53
N ALA A 361 -5.38 -18.56 6.84
CA ALA A 361 -4.50 -18.05 5.78
C ALA A 361 -3.15 -17.57 6.32
N GLU A 362 -3.14 -16.91 7.48
CA GLU A 362 -1.91 -16.55 8.20
C GLU A 362 -1.08 -17.78 8.57
N ALA A 363 -1.76 -18.83 9.03
CA ALA A 363 -1.12 -20.06 9.46
C ALA A 363 -0.53 -20.87 8.31
N LEU A 364 -1.23 -20.92 7.17
CA LEU A 364 -0.76 -21.54 5.93
C LEU A 364 0.41 -20.79 5.26
N GLY A 365 0.71 -19.57 5.72
CA GLY A 365 1.85 -18.76 5.27
C GLY A 365 1.46 -17.56 4.40
N SER A 366 2.38 -16.59 4.29
CA SER A 366 2.16 -15.26 3.69
C SER A 366 1.68 -15.28 2.23
N SER A 367 1.88 -16.37 1.49
CA SER A 367 1.38 -16.51 0.12
C SER A 367 -0.13 -16.82 0.04
N PHE A 368 -0.77 -17.18 1.15
CA PHE A 368 -2.21 -17.45 1.23
C PHE A 368 -3.01 -16.29 1.83
N SER A 369 -2.42 -15.49 2.73
CA SER A 369 -3.06 -14.30 3.35
C SER A 369 -3.49 -13.25 2.32
N SER A 370 -2.70 -13.04 1.27
CA SER A 370 -3.08 -12.16 0.14
C SER A 370 -4.26 -12.70 -0.68
N LYS A 371 -4.49 -14.01 -0.70
CA LYS A 371 -5.63 -14.65 -1.38
C LYS A 371 -6.92 -14.58 -0.57
N ALA A 372 -6.83 -14.69 0.76
CA ALA A 372 -7.95 -14.44 1.67
C ALA A 372 -8.45 -12.99 1.58
N MET A 373 -7.55 -12.04 1.32
CA MET A 373 -7.91 -10.64 1.10
C MET A 373 -8.75 -10.43 -0.18
N MET A 374 -8.51 -11.19 -1.26
CA MET A 374 -9.33 -11.13 -2.47
C MET A 374 -10.79 -11.52 -2.20
N THR A 375 -11.06 -12.33 -1.17
CA THR A 375 -12.41 -12.70 -0.75
C THR A 375 -13.19 -11.53 -0.12
N THR A 376 -12.51 -10.47 0.30
CA THR A 376 -13.16 -9.23 0.79
C THR A 376 -13.53 -8.29 -0.36
N VAL A 377 -12.83 -8.38 -1.51
CA VAL A 377 -13.06 -7.56 -2.70
C VAL A 377 -14.39 -7.91 -3.40
N SER A 378 -14.91 -9.13 -3.23
CA SER A 378 -16.21 -9.52 -3.81
C SER A 378 -17.43 -8.86 -3.13
N LEU A 379 -17.23 -8.08 -2.06
CA LEU A 379 -18.27 -7.27 -1.41
C LEU A 379 -18.31 -5.83 -1.91
N VAL A 380 -17.44 -5.47 -2.85
CA VAL A 380 -17.35 -4.12 -3.39
C VAL A 380 -18.48 -3.96 -4.43
N PRO A 381 -19.42 -3.00 -4.26
CA PRO A 381 -20.46 -2.72 -5.26
C PRO A 381 -19.81 -2.30 -6.58
N ASP A 382 -20.53 -2.39 -7.72
CA ASP A 382 -20.07 -1.91 -9.02
C ASP A 382 -19.44 -0.51 -8.88
N ILE A 383 -18.11 -0.44 -8.78
CA ILE A 383 -17.43 0.84 -8.66
C ILE A 383 -17.40 1.40 -10.06
N ASP A 384 -18.11 2.50 -10.25
CA ASP A 384 -18.03 3.27 -11.47
C ASP A 384 -16.69 4.03 -11.49
N LEU A 385 -15.62 3.30 -11.81
CA LEU A 385 -14.28 3.88 -11.83
C LEU A 385 -14.18 4.92 -12.95
N PRO A 386 -13.56 6.09 -12.67
CA PRO A 386 -13.28 7.08 -13.70
C PRO A 386 -12.52 6.44 -14.88
N VAL A 387 -12.83 6.87 -16.11
CA VAL A 387 -12.18 6.38 -17.34
C VAL A 387 -10.64 6.32 -17.24
N PRO A 388 -9.93 7.32 -16.65
CA PRO A 388 -8.47 7.24 -16.48
C PRO A 388 -8.01 6.06 -15.61
N VAL A 389 -8.79 5.70 -14.59
CA VAL A 389 -8.52 4.54 -13.74
C VAL A 389 -8.71 3.24 -14.52
N GLY A 390 -9.77 3.16 -15.34
CA GLY A 390 -9.97 2.06 -16.27
C GLY A 390 -8.77 1.86 -17.21
N VAL A 391 -8.21 2.96 -17.76
CA VAL A 391 -7.02 2.91 -18.61
C VAL A 391 -5.79 2.40 -17.87
N LEU A 392 -5.60 2.82 -16.61
CA LEU A 392 -4.50 2.28 -15.80
C LEU A 392 -4.67 0.78 -15.56
N LEU A 393 -5.88 0.31 -15.24
CA LEU A 393 -6.16 -1.12 -15.05
C LEU A 393 -5.90 -1.94 -16.32
N MET A 394 -6.27 -1.40 -17.49
CA MET A 394 -5.97 -2.02 -18.79
C MET A 394 -4.46 -2.12 -19.05
N ALA A 395 -3.69 -1.09 -18.70
CA ALA A 395 -2.24 -1.12 -18.79
C ALA A 395 -1.61 -2.13 -17.80
N LEU A 396 -2.13 -2.18 -16.56
CA LEU A 396 -1.70 -3.14 -15.54
C LEU A 396 -1.98 -4.58 -15.98
N GLU A 397 -3.16 -4.85 -16.57
CA GLU A 397 -3.48 -6.15 -17.15
C GLU A 397 -2.49 -6.54 -18.25
N GLY A 398 -2.16 -5.61 -19.15
CA GLY A 398 -1.14 -5.84 -20.18
C GLY A 398 0.22 -6.21 -19.59
N VAL A 399 0.71 -5.44 -18.60
CA VAL A 399 1.98 -5.74 -17.90
C VAL A 399 1.90 -7.08 -17.18
N PHE A 400 0.80 -7.36 -16.49
CA PHE A 400 0.57 -8.61 -15.78
C PHE A 400 0.65 -9.83 -16.70
N LEU A 401 -0.03 -9.80 -17.85
CA LEU A 401 0.04 -10.87 -18.86
C LEU A 401 1.46 -11.04 -19.42
N LEU A 402 2.20 -9.95 -19.66
CA LEU A 402 3.59 -10.02 -20.13
C LEU A 402 4.50 -10.66 -19.07
N VAL A 403 4.38 -10.28 -17.79
CA VAL A 403 5.12 -10.92 -16.68
C VAL A 403 4.79 -12.41 -16.62
N LEU A 404 3.50 -12.76 -16.68
CA LEU A 404 3.03 -14.14 -16.70
C LEU A 404 3.39 -14.90 -17.96
N GLN A 405 3.79 -14.26 -19.06
CA GLN A 405 4.28 -14.93 -20.27
C GLN A 405 5.80 -15.14 -20.22
N PHE A 406 6.55 -14.14 -19.77
CA PHE A 406 8.01 -14.11 -19.93
C PHE A 406 8.80 -14.53 -18.68
N ASP A 407 8.28 -14.36 -17.45
CA ASP A 407 9.01 -14.76 -16.23
C ASP A 407 8.90 -16.26 -15.94
N LYS A 408 9.68 -17.07 -16.66
CA LYS A 408 9.74 -18.52 -16.49
C LYS A 408 10.56 -18.95 -15.27
N ARG A 409 11.38 -18.03 -14.75
CA ARG A 409 12.34 -18.33 -13.67
C ARG A 409 11.63 -18.39 -12.32
N HIS A 410 10.69 -17.49 -12.07
CA HIS A 410 10.04 -17.38 -10.77
C HIS A 410 8.62 -17.97 -10.76
N ILE A 411 7.96 -18.11 -11.91
CA ILE A 411 6.56 -18.52 -11.99
C ILE A 411 6.41 -19.79 -12.86
N SER A 412 6.07 -20.92 -12.22
CA SER A 412 5.76 -22.17 -12.94
C SER A 412 4.55 -22.02 -13.87
N ASN A 413 4.46 -22.82 -14.95
CA ASN A 413 3.32 -22.78 -15.88
C ASN A 413 1.97 -22.98 -15.19
N PHE A 414 1.91 -23.84 -14.17
CA PHE A 414 0.70 -24.02 -13.37
C PHE A 414 0.33 -22.75 -12.59
N ALA A 415 1.30 -22.14 -11.92
CA ALA A 415 1.08 -20.90 -11.18
C ALA A 415 0.67 -19.77 -12.14
N ALA A 416 1.37 -19.63 -13.27
CA ALA A 416 1.05 -18.63 -14.29
C ALA A 416 -0.38 -18.79 -14.83
N ARG A 417 -0.83 -20.03 -15.08
CA ARG A 417 -2.21 -20.31 -15.51
C ARG A 417 -3.24 -19.88 -14.48
N LYS A 418 -3.06 -20.28 -13.22
CA LYS A 418 -4.04 -19.98 -12.17
C LYS A 418 -3.99 -18.51 -11.75
N LEU A 419 -2.82 -17.87 -11.82
CA LEU A 419 -2.67 -16.42 -11.65
C LEU A 419 -3.27 -15.64 -12.81
N CYS A 420 -3.11 -16.07 -14.05
CA CYS A 420 -3.77 -15.43 -15.19
C CYS A 420 -5.29 -15.52 -15.02
N HIS A 421 -5.84 -16.73 -14.79
CA HIS A 421 -7.27 -16.93 -14.61
C HIS A 421 -7.85 -16.05 -13.49
N ALA A 422 -7.30 -16.13 -12.26
CA ALA A 422 -7.84 -15.37 -11.13
C ALA A 422 -7.47 -13.87 -11.17
N GLY A 423 -6.25 -13.53 -11.60
CA GLY A 423 -5.74 -12.15 -11.62
C GLY A 423 -6.35 -11.32 -12.75
N THR A 424 -6.43 -11.89 -13.97
CA THR A 424 -7.16 -11.26 -15.07
C THR A 424 -8.64 -11.15 -14.74
N GLY A 425 -9.24 -12.19 -14.14
CA GLY A 425 -10.62 -12.12 -13.64
C GLY A 425 -10.83 -10.99 -12.65
N LEU A 426 -9.93 -10.80 -11.68
CA LEU A 426 -9.97 -9.68 -10.74
C LEU A 426 -9.88 -8.32 -11.42
N LEU A 427 -8.94 -8.15 -12.36
CA LEU A 427 -8.78 -6.89 -13.08
C LEU A 427 -10.00 -6.58 -13.96
N MET A 428 -10.59 -7.61 -14.58
CA MET A 428 -11.84 -7.50 -15.33
C MET A 428 -13.04 -7.16 -14.46
N LEU A 429 -13.08 -7.60 -13.20
CA LEU A 429 -14.14 -7.22 -12.24
C LEU A 429 -14.14 -5.72 -11.93
N CYS A 430 -12.98 -5.07 -12.03
CA CYS A 430 -12.84 -3.63 -11.82
C CYS A 430 -13.25 -2.81 -13.05
N LEU A 431 -13.55 -3.44 -14.19
CA LEU A 431 -13.94 -2.75 -15.41
C LEU A 431 -15.46 -2.73 -15.57
N ASN A 432 -16.03 -1.55 -15.82
CA ASN A 432 -17.46 -1.39 -16.07
C ASN A 432 -17.78 -1.73 -17.54
N SER A 433 -18.65 -2.73 -17.76
CA SER A 433 -19.05 -3.22 -19.08
C SER A 433 -19.89 -2.22 -19.88
N LYS A 434 -20.44 -1.18 -19.24
CA LYS A 434 -21.18 -0.09 -19.89
C LYS A 434 -20.27 0.88 -20.64
N TYR A 435 -18.99 0.97 -20.30
CA TYR A 435 -18.03 1.81 -21.01
C TYR A 435 -17.50 1.13 -22.28
N ILE A 436 -17.60 1.83 -23.40
CA ILE A 436 -17.16 1.33 -24.71
C ILE A 436 -15.66 1.00 -24.72
N ILE A 437 -14.83 1.82 -24.06
CA ILE A 437 -13.37 1.60 -24.03
C ILE A 437 -13.01 0.28 -23.33
N ASN A 438 -13.69 -0.03 -22.22
CA ASN A 438 -13.51 -1.28 -21.50
C ASN A 438 -13.96 -2.48 -22.36
N ARG A 439 -15.09 -2.37 -23.07
CA ARG A 439 -15.55 -3.41 -24.01
C ARG A 439 -14.52 -3.66 -25.11
N LEU A 440 -14.03 -2.61 -25.76
CA LEU A 440 -13.03 -2.72 -26.82
C LEU A 440 -11.75 -3.40 -26.34
N PHE A 441 -11.31 -3.07 -25.13
CA PHE A 441 -10.16 -3.73 -24.50
C PHE A 441 -10.41 -5.22 -24.24
N ILE A 442 -11.56 -5.57 -23.67
CA ILE A 442 -11.91 -6.98 -23.43
C ILE A 442 -12.02 -7.75 -24.74
N TYR A 443 -12.61 -7.16 -25.79
CA TYR A 443 -12.65 -7.79 -27.11
C TYR A 443 -11.26 -7.99 -27.70
N ALA A 444 -10.37 -7.00 -27.57
CA ALA A 444 -8.98 -7.15 -27.98
C ALA A 444 -8.29 -8.28 -27.21
N LEU A 445 -8.48 -8.37 -25.89
CA LEU A 445 -7.93 -9.43 -25.04
C LEU A 445 -8.47 -10.81 -25.45
N VAL A 446 -9.78 -10.93 -25.69
CA VAL A 446 -10.42 -12.16 -26.17
C VAL A 446 -9.86 -12.58 -27.52
N VAL A 447 -9.83 -11.67 -28.51
CA VAL A 447 -9.34 -11.96 -29.86
C VAL A 447 -7.86 -12.38 -29.81
N VAL A 448 -6.99 -11.57 -29.20
CA VAL A 448 -5.56 -11.87 -29.10
C VAL A 448 -5.33 -13.21 -28.40
N SER A 449 -6.06 -13.46 -27.30
CA SER A 449 -5.89 -14.68 -26.54
C SER A 449 -6.34 -15.92 -27.30
N LEU A 450 -7.48 -15.85 -28.00
CA LEU A 450 -7.95 -16.95 -28.85
C LEU A 450 -7.03 -17.18 -30.05
N THR A 451 -6.55 -16.10 -30.69
CA THR A 451 -5.56 -16.18 -31.77
C THR A 451 -4.31 -16.90 -31.33
N MET A 452 -3.81 -16.63 -30.12
CA MET A 452 -2.65 -17.32 -29.57
C MET A 452 -2.98 -18.76 -29.19
N THR A 453 -4.04 -19.02 -28.42
CA THR A 453 -4.44 -20.37 -27.95
C THR A 453 -4.66 -21.36 -29.09
N TRP A 454 -5.18 -20.91 -30.22
CA TRP A 454 -5.46 -21.73 -31.41
C TRP A 454 -4.38 -21.61 -32.50
N GLU A 455 -3.28 -20.90 -32.22
CA GLU A 455 -2.18 -20.64 -33.18
C GLU A 455 -2.66 -20.14 -34.55
N LEU A 456 -3.68 -19.28 -34.56
CA LEU A 456 -4.25 -18.74 -35.81
C LEU A 456 -3.25 -17.83 -36.55
N THR A 457 -2.15 -17.44 -35.90
CA THR A 457 -1.05 -16.66 -36.49
C THR A 457 0.28 -17.42 -36.34
N PRO A 458 0.90 -17.93 -37.43
CA PRO A 458 2.04 -18.85 -37.39
C PRO A 458 3.32 -18.33 -36.70
N LYS A 459 3.42 -17.03 -36.43
CA LYS A 459 4.61 -16.40 -35.82
C LYS A 459 4.39 -15.97 -34.36
N LEU A 460 3.17 -16.05 -33.85
CA LEU A 460 2.88 -15.69 -32.47
C LEU A 460 3.03 -16.94 -31.60
N PRO A 461 3.87 -16.91 -30.55
CA PRO A 461 4.01 -18.05 -29.67
C PRO A 461 2.71 -18.29 -28.91
N ASN A 462 2.43 -19.55 -28.62
CA ASN A 462 1.33 -19.94 -27.74
C ASN A 462 1.52 -19.32 -26.33
N TRP A 463 0.41 -19.05 -25.64
CA TRP A 463 0.49 -18.64 -24.23
C TRP A 463 1.16 -19.76 -23.41
N ARG A 464 2.18 -19.43 -22.62
CA ARG A 464 2.91 -20.45 -21.83
C ARG A 464 2.04 -21.16 -20.82
N PHE A 465 0.94 -20.51 -20.45
CA PHE A 465 -0.02 -20.98 -19.46
C PHE A 465 -1.29 -21.59 -20.08
N GLY A 466 -1.36 -21.62 -21.42
CA GLY A 466 -2.34 -22.39 -22.18
C GLY A 466 -1.71 -23.63 -22.83
N ILE A 467 -2.56 -24.54 -23.29
CA ILE A 467 -2.18 -25.59 -24.25
C ILE A 467 -2.79 -25.24 -25.61
N TYR A 468 -2.25 -25.81 -26.69
CA TYR A 468 -2.87 -25.67 -28.01
C TYR A 468 -4.32 -26.15 -27.96
N GLY A 469 -5.25 -25.32 -28.43
CA GLY A 469 -6.68 -25.62 -28.41
C GLY A 469 -7.26 -25.78 -27.01
N ASP A 470 -6.79 -25.00 -26.04
CA ASP A 470 -7.30 -25.05 -24.66
C ASP A 470 -8.78 -24.64 -24.60
N VAL A 471 -9.65 -25.66 -24.51
CA VAL A 471 -11.11 -25.51 -24.46
C VAL A 471 -11.54 -24.70 -23.24
N GLY A 472 -10.87 -24.86 -22.09
CA GLY A 472 -11.23 -24.16 -20.86
C GLY A 472 -10.98 -22.66 -20.96
N ILE A 473 -9.83 -22.26 -21.53
CA ILE A 473 -9.51 -20.85 -21.83
C ILE A 473 -10.47 -20.29 -22.89
N THR A 474 -10.77 -21.09 -23.92
CA THR A 474 -11.66 -20.68 -25.01
C THR A 474 -13.05 -20.34 -24.48
N ILE A 475 -13.65 -21.24 -23.71
CA ILE A 475 -14.98 -21.01 -23.14
C ILE A 475 -14.97 -19.83 -22.18
N TYR A 476 -13.96 -19.74 -21.32
CA TYR A 476 -13.81 -18.62 -20.40
C TYR A 476 -13.85 -17.28 -21.12
N LEU A 477 -13.05 -17.12 -22.17
CA LEU A 477 -12.97 -15.88 -22.95
C LEU A 477 -14.27 -15.57 -23.70
N LEU A 478 -14.93 -16.60 -24.25
CA LEU A 478 -16.22 -16.43 -24.92
C LEU A 478 -17.32 -16.00 -23.95
N VAL A 479 -17.38 -16.59 -22.75
CA VAL A 479 -18.32 -16.19 -21.70
C VAL A 479 -18.09 -14.74 -21.30
N VAL A 480 -16.85 -14.35 -21.01
CA VAL A 480 -16.51 -12.96 -20.63
C VAL A 480 -16.82 -11.98 -21.77
N GLY A 481 -16.42 -12.30 -23.00
CA GLY A 481 -16.69 -11.47 -24.17
C GLY A 481 -18.19 -11.28 -24.42
N LEU A 482 -18.98 -12.36 -24.31
CA LEU A 482 -20.44 -12.31 -24.42
C LEU A 482 -21.04 -11.45 -23.31
N TRP A 483 -20.58 -11.59 -22.06
CA TRP A 483 -21.07 -10.81 -20.91
C TRP A 483 -20.85 -9.31 -21.09
N TYR A 484 -19.68 -8.92 -21.62
CA TYR A 484 -19.39 -7.54 -21.98
C TYR A 484 -20.22 -7.04 -23.17
N TYR A 485 -20.52 -7.92 -24.13
CA TYR A 485 -21.42 -7.60 -25.26
C TYR A 485 -22.83 -7.27 -24.79
N VAL A 486 -23.39 -8.06 -23.88
CA VAL A 486 -24.72 -7.79 -23.29
C VAL A 486 -24.71 -6.73 -22.19
N GLN A 487 -23.55 -6.17 -21.86
CA GLN A 487 -23.37 -5.10 -20.86
C GLN A 487 -23.91 -5.45 -19.46
N LEU A 488 -23.82 -6.73 -19.09
CA LEU A 488 -24.26 -7.18 -17.78
C LEU A 488 -23.18 -6.90 -16.71
N PRO A 489 -23.55 -6.80 -15.42
CA PRO A 489 -22.60 -6.58 -14.33
C PRO A 489 -21.60 -7.73 -14.26
N ILE A 490 -20.32 -7.42 -14.45
CA ILE A 490 -19.26 -8.45 -14.54
C ILE A 490 -19.06 -9.19 -13.21
N VAL A 491 -19.42 -8.55 -12.09
CA VAL A 491 -19.37 -9.10 -10.73
C VAL A 491 -20.19 -10.37 -10.55
N VAL A 492 -21.22 -10.59 -11.38
CA VAL A 492 -21.98 -11.84 -11.42
C VAL A 492 -21.07 -13.03 -11.75
N LEU A 493 -20.04 -12.84 -12.58
CA LEU A 493 -19.11 -13.89 -12.99
C LEU A 493 -17.96 -14.14 -11.99
N ALA A 494 -17.91 -13.45 -10.85
CA ALA A 494 -16.82 -13.60 -9.88
C ALA A 494 -16.52 -15.06 -9.47
N PRO A 495 -17.50 -15.95 -9.25
CA PRO A 495 -17.21 -17.36 -8.97
C PRO A 495 -16.46 -18.07 -10.11
N VAL A 496 -16.72 -17.72 -11.37
CA VAL A 496 -16.02 -18.27 -12.55
C VAL A 496 -14.54 -17.89 -12.55
N PHE A 497 -14.21 -16.70 -12.03
CA PHE A 497 -12.83 -16.20 -11.95
C PHE A 497 -12.02 -16.85 -10.83
N PHE A 498 -12.65 -17.16 -9.70
CA PHE A 498 -11.90 -17.51 -8.48
C PHE A 498 -12.05 -18.97 -8.05
N ALA A 499 -13.19 -19.62 -8.32
CA ALA A 499 -13.49 -20.91 -7.72
C ALA A 499 -12.59 -22.04 -8.26
N ASP A 500 -12.44 -22.18 -9.58
CA ASP A 500 -11.53 -23.18 -10.18
C ASP A 500 -10.05 -22.94 -9.79
N PRO A 501 -9.50 -21.71 -9.87
CA PRO A 501 -8.14 -21.46 -9.40
C PRO A 501 -7.92 -21.81 -7.93
N ALA A 502 -8.90 -21.51 -7.06
CA ALA A 502 -8.83 -21.88 -5.65
C ALA A 502 -8.80 -23.40 -5.48
N GLY A 503 -9.71 -24.13 -6.13
CA GLY A 503 -9.77 -25.59 -6.05
C GLY A 503 -8.49 -26.27 -6.52
N ALA A 504 -7.94 -25.82 -7.65
CA ALA A 504 -6.70 -26.37 -8.19
C ALA A 504 -5.48 -26.08 -7.31
N VAL A 505 -5.36 -24.86 -6.78
CA VAL A 505 -4.23 -24.48 -5.92
C VAL A 505 -4.29 -25.19 -4.57
N VAL A 506 -5.45 -25.14 -3.90
CA VAL A 506 -5.63 -25.77 -2.58
C VAL A 506 -5.51 -27.28 -2.70
N GLY A 507 -6.16 -27.90 -3.68
CA GLY A 507 -6.07 -29.34 -3.92
C GLY A 507 -4.62 -29.78 -4.16
N ARG A 508 -3.87 -29.08 -5.04
CA ARG A 508 -2.48 -29.42 -5.31
C ARG A 508 -1.56 -29.23 -4.11
N TRP A 509 -1.77 -28.18 -3.32
CA TRP A 509 -1.03 -27.98 -2.08
C TRP A 509 -1.36 -29.07 -1.05
N ALA A 510 -2.64 -29.39 -0.85
CA ALA A 510 -3.08 -30.36 0.12
C ALA A 510 -2.64 -31.79 -0.22
N THR A 511 -2.68 -32.19 -1.49
CA THR A 511 -2.13 -33.50 -1.94
C THR A 511 -0.64 -33.65 -1.61
N ARG A 512 0.12 -32.55 -1.57
CA ARG A 512 1.55 -32.60 -1.24
C ARG A 512 1.83 -32.61 0.27
N ASN A 513 1.03 -31.88 1.04
CA ASN A 513 1.33 -31.60 2.45
C ASN A 513 0.50 -32.44 3.44
N VAL A 514 -0.73 -32.81 3.06
CA VAL A 514 -1.69 -33.54 3.90
C VAL A 514 -2.49 -34.56 3.05
N PRO A 515 -1.80 -35.51 2.36
CA PRO A 515 -2.44 -36.41 1.40
C PRO A 515 -3.56 -37.27 2.01
N GLU A 516 -3.42 -37.65 3.28
CA GLU A 516 -4.40 -38.45 4.05
C GLU A 516 -5.78 -37.77 4.11
N PHE A 517 -5.80 -36.43 4.14
CA PHE A 517 -7.01 -35.62 4.22
C PHE A 517 -7.48 -35.11 2.85
N ASN A 518 -6.75 -35.41 1.77
CA ASN A 518 -7.06 -34.92 0.43
C ASN A 518 -7.18 -36.03 -0.63
N PRO A 519 -8.02 -37.06 -0.41
CA PRO A 519 -8.21 -38.09 -1.41
C PRO A 519 -8.80 -37.51 -2.71
N PRO A 520 -8.44 -38.05 -3.88
CA PRO A 520 -9.19 -37.80 -5.10
C PRO A 520 -10.61 -38.35 -4.96
N TRP A 521 -11.58 -37.68 -5.56
CA TRP A 521 -13.00 -38.12 -5.51
C TRP A 521 -13.67 -38.16 -6.89
N VAL A 522 -13.39 -37.21 -7.77
CA VAL A 522 -13.83 -37.23 -9.18
C VAL A 522 -12.62 -37.02 -10.08
N GLY A 523 -12.13 -38.10 -10.70
CA GLY A 523 -10.92 -38.05 -11.52
C GLY A 523 -9.71 -37.51 -10.75
N SER A 524 -9.13 -36.40 -11.22
CA SER A 524 -8.00 -35.72 -10.56
C SER A 524 -8.40 -34.65 -9.55
N LYS A 525 -9.71 -34.41 -9.37
CA LYS A 525 -10.24 -33.44 -8.41
C LYS A 525 -10.23 -34.06 -7.01
N THR A 526 -9.92 -33.26 -6.00
CA THR A 526 -9.65 -33.72 -4.63
C THR A 526 -10.61 -33.09 -3.64
N VAL A 527 -10.86 -33.76 -2.51
CA VAL A 527 -11.86 -33.32 -1.51
C VAL A 527 -11.59 -31.90 -1.00
N LEU A 528 -10.35 -31.57 -0.59
CA LEU A 528 -10.00 -30.22 -0.12
C LEU A 528 -9.94 -29.20 -1.26
N GLY A 529 -9.68 -29.65 -2.50
CA GLY A 529 -9.83 -28.82 -3.69
C GLY A 529 -11.29 -28.37 -3.87
N SER A 530 -12.24 -29.32 -3.89
CA SER A 530 -13.66 -28.99 -4.06
C SER A 530 -14.24 -28.25 -2.85
N ALA A 531 -13.73 -28.49 -1.64
CA ALA A 531 -14.07 -27.65 -0.47
C ALA A 531 -13.65 -26.19 -0.67
N ALA A 532 -12.47 -25.94 -1.27
CA ALA A 532 -12.04 -24.58 -1.60
C ALA A 532 -12.93 -23.94 -2.69
N VAL A 533 -13.35 -24.71 -3.71
CA VAL A 533 -14.33 -24.24 -4.72
C VAL A 533 -15.63 -23.81 -4.04
N LEU A 534 -16.18 -24.62 -3.13
CA LEU A 534 -17.39 -24.31 -2.37
C LEU A 534 -17.22 -23.01 -1.57
N ILE A 535 -16.14 -22.91 -0.78
CA ILE A 535 -15.89 -21.73 0.06
C ILE A 535 -15.76 -20.47 -0.80
N VAL A 536 -14.97 -20.52 -1.87
CA VAL A 536 -14.74 -19.35 -2.73
C VAL A 536 -15.99 -18.99 -3.53
N ALA A 537 -16.71 -19.96 -4.09
CA ALA A 537 -17.99 -19.70 -4.75
C ALA A 537 -18.99 -19.06 -3.78
N PHE A 538 -19.09 -19.58 -2.55
CA PHE A 538 -19.95 -18.99 -1.51
C PHE A 538 -19.61 -17.51 -1.30
N PHE A 539 -18.35 -17.13 -1.12
CA PHE A 539 -18.00 -15.73 -0.86
C PHE A 539 -18.02 -14.82 -2.10
N THR A 540 -17.87 -15.37 -3.29
CA THR A 540 -17.78 -14.57 -4.53
C THR A 540 -19.11 -14.36 -5.23
N LEU A 541 -20.16 -15.09 -4.85
CA LEU A 541 -21.52 -14.84 -5.35
C LEU A 541 -21.99 -13.42 -5.04
N HIS A 542 -22.25 -12.62 -6.07
CA HIS A 542 -22.66 -11.22 -5.92
C HIS A 542 -24.10 -11.04 -5.44
N SER A 543 -25.01 -11.95 -5.82
CA SER A 543 -26.44 -11.81 -5.58
C SER A 543 -26.76 -11.71 -4.07
N PRO A 544 -27.68 -10.82 -3.64
CA PRO A 544 -28.15 -10.69 -2.26
C PRO A 544 -29.05 -11.88 -1.87
N ALA A 545 -28.56 -13.09 -2.08
CA ALA A 545 -29.22 -14.31 -1.68
C ALA A 545 -29.03 -14.51 -0.17
N ARG A 546 -30.09 -15.01 0.49
CA ARG A 546 -29.99 -15.51 1.87
C ARG A 546 -28.88 -16.59 1.94
N VAL A 547 -28.33 -16.81 3.14
CA VAL A 547 -27.22 -17.75 3.36
C VAL A 547 -27.49 -19.13 2.74
N LEU A 548 -28.72 -19.65 2.86
CA LEU A 548 -29.08 -20.98 2.38
C LEU A 548 -29.02 -21.10 0.84
N PRO A 549 -29.73 -20.29 0.03
CA PRO A 549 -29.56 -20.32 -1.42
C PRO A 549 -28.11 -20.13 -1.87
N ARG A 550 -27.35 -19.25 -1.21
CA ARG A 550 -25.92 -19.04 -1.50
C ARG A 550 -25.08 -20.29 -1.26
N LEU A 551 -25.36 -21.01 -0.17
CA LEU A 551 -24.73 -22.30 0.13
C LEU A 551 -25.12 -23.36 -0.90
N LEU A 552 -26.39 -23.44 -1.30
CA LEU A 552 -26.84 -24.39 -2.32
C LEU A 552 -26.14 -24.16 -3.66
N VAL A 553 -26.07 -22.90 -4.11
CA VAL A 553 -25.35 -22.56 -5.35
C VAL A 553 -23.88 -22.93 -5.23
N ALA A 554 -23.22 -22.62 -4.12
CA ALA A 554 -21.82 -22.97 -3.90
C ALA A 554 -21.56 -24.49 -3.87
N VAL A 555 -22.45 -25.27 -3.27
CA VAL A 555 -22.39 -26.74 -3.29
C VAL A 555 -22.52 -27.26 -4.71
N ILE A 556 -23.51 -26.79 -5.47
CA ILE A 556 -23.72 -27.20 -6.86
C ILE A 556 -22.50 -26.78 -7.70
N THR A 557 -21.97 -25.56 -7.52
CA THR A 557 -20.75 -25.08 -8.17
C THR A 557 -19.57 -26.03 -7.94
N ALA A 558 -19.33 -26.46 -6.70
CA ALA A 558 -18.26 -27.40 -6.37
C ALA A 558 -18.47 -28.79 -7.01
N MET A 559 -19.72 -29.27 -7.08
CA MET A 559 -20.03 -30.53 -7.73
C MET A 559 -19.83 -30.47 -9.25
N VAL A 560 -20.32 -29.42 -9.90
CA VAL A 560 -20.21 -29.29 -11.36
C VAL A 560 -18.80 -28.93 -11.82
N GLU A 561 -18.00 -28.25 -11.00
CA GLU A 561 -16.56 -28.05 -11.23
C GLU A 561 -15.83 -29.39 -11.22
N ALA A 562 -16.18 -30.28 -10.28
CA ALA A 562 -15.55 -31.58 -10.18
C ALA A 562 -15.90 -32.50 -11.36
N ILE A 563 -17.16 -32.46 -11.82
CA ILE A 563 -17.68 -33.30 -12.91
C ILE A 563 -17.34 -32.73 -14.29
N GLY A 564 -17.27 -31.40 -14.44
CA GLY A 564 -17.18 -30.71 -15.73
C GLY A 564 -15.89 -30.97 -16.51
N GLY A 565 -14.83 -31.47 -15.88
CA GLY A 565 -13.59 -31.84 -16.55
C GLY A 565 -12.94 -30.65 -17.26
N LYS A 566 -12.84 -30.71 -18.60
CA LYS A 566 -12.33 -29.59 -19.43
C LYS A 566 -13.34 -28.44 -19.63
N TYR A 567 -14.59 -28.67 -19.27
CA TYR A 567 -15.72 -27.73 -19.39
C TYR A 567 -16.15 -27.17 -18.03
N ASP A 568 -15.33 -27.33 -16.99
CA ASP A 568 -15.63 -26.88 -15.63
C ASP A 568 -16.05 -25.39 -15.57
N ASN A 569 -15.34 -24.50 -16.26
CA ASN A 569 -15.72 -23.09 -16.37
C ASN A 569 -17.12 -22.88 -16.97
N LEU A 570 -17.51 -23.68 -17.97
CA LEU A 570 -18.86 -23.61 -18.57
C LEU A 570 -19.92 -24.02 -17.56
N CYS A 571 -19.67 -25.13 -16.86
CA CYS A 571 -20.59 -25.68 -15.87
C CYS A 571 -20.78 -24.73 -14.68
N ILE A 572 -19.68 -24.15 -14.17
CA ILE A 572 -19.72 -23.12 -13.13
C ILE A 572 -20.54 -21.92 -13.62
N THR A 573 -20.26 -21.44 -14.83
CA THR A 573 -20.99 -20.32 -15.44
C THR A 573 -22.49 -20.62 -15.49
N ALA A 574 -22.90 -21.77 -16.02
CA ALA A 574 -24.30 -22.14 -16.12
C ALA A 574 -25.02 -22.12 -14.77
N VAL A 575 -24.40 -22.64 -13.71
CA VAL A 575 -24.95 -22.63 -12.35
C VAL A 575 -25.09 -21.20 -11.81
N VAL A 576 -24.04 -20.40 -11.95
CA VAL A 576 -24.02 -19.01 -11.46
C VAL A 576 -25.05 -18.15 -12.20
N LEU A 577 -25.17 -18.30 -13.51
CA LEU A 577 -26.12 -17.56 -14.33
C LEU A 577 -27.57 -17.97 -14.04
N THR A 578 -27.83 -19.26 -13.90
CA THR A 578 -29.16 -19.77 -13.54
C THR A 578 -29.59 -19.23 -12.17
N ALA A 579 -28.67 -19.24 -11.20
CA ALA A 579 -28.93 -18.72 -9.87
C ALA A 579 -29.13 -17.19 -9.86
N TRP A 580 -28.34 -16.45 -10.65
CA TRP A 580 -28.50 -15.01 -10.78
C TRP A 580 -29.86 -14.67 -11.40
N TRP A 581 -30.20 -15.30 -12.52
CA TRP A 581 -31.46 -15.10 -13.24
C TRP A 581 -32.68 -15.42 -12.37
N ALA A 582 -32.64 -16.53 -11.63
CA ALA A 582 -33.71 -16.92 -10.71
C ALA A 582 -33.95 -15.93 -9.56
N VAL A 583 -32.96 -15.11 -9.22
CA VAL A 583 -33.07 -14.09 -8.17
C VAL A 583 -33.43 -12.71 -8.74
N THR A 584 -33.09 -12.42 -10.00
CA THR A 584 -33.41 -11.12 -10.61
C THR A 584 -34.80 -11.06 -11.24
N ASP A 585 -35.37 -12.19 -11.64
CA ASP A 585 -36.73 -12.28 -12.20
C ASP A 585 -37.82 -12.52 -11.14
N ALA A 586 -37.44 -12.68 -9.87
CA ALA A 586 -38.32 -12.80 -8.71
C ALA A 586 -38.39 -11.48 -7.94
#